data_AF-A0A7X7PYL9-F1
#
_entry.id   AF-A0A7X7PYL9-F1
#
_cell.length_a   1.000
_cell.length_b   1.000
_cell.length_c   1.000
_cell.angle_alpha   90.00
_cell.angle_beta   90.00
_cell.angle_gamma   90.00
#
_symmetry.space_group_name_H-M   'P 1'
#
loop_
_entity.id
_entity.type
_entity.pdbx_description
1 polymer ?
#
loop_
_entity_poly.entity_id
_entity_poly.type
_entity_poly.pdbx_seq_one_letter_code
_entity_poly.pdbx_strand_id
1 'polypeptide(L)'
;MSASRRIQRLGQLVALRERDVERLGAEMAEKRATQQRYLNNLARLDELCLSSGASGMALDPGQPQKLLSPALSLNVGGYKQAVMNMAAAHRVDLSLHEAEMLNTQRLMTAAARRHEALDQALTRRRAILQRHRAVREQKRQDDLAAQVWLRRHK
;
A
#
# COMPACT_ATOMS: atom_id res chain seq x y z
N MET A 1 -20.45 31.46 -11.57
CA MET A 1 -19.85 30.94 -10.31
C MET A 1 -18.58 31.69 -9.95
N SER A 2 -18.42 32.15 -8.70
CA SER A 2 -17.22 32.88 -8.24
C SER A 2 -15.95 32.01 -8.31
N ALA A 3 -14.82 32.60 -8.71
CA ALA A 3 -13.51 31.93 -8.78
C ALA A 3 -13.09 31.29 -7.44
N SER A 4 -13.46 31.93 -6.32
CA SER A 4 -13.20 31.40 -4.97
C SER A 4 -13.94 30.08 -4.71
N ARG A 5 -15.21 29.98 -5.13
CA ARG A 5 -16.00 28.73 -4.98
C ARG A 5 -15.42 27.59 -5.81
N ARG A 6 -14.86 27.88 -7.00
CA ARG A 6 -14.19 26.86 -7.84
C ARG A 6 -12.91 26.33 -7.20
N ILE A 7 -12.12 27.19 -6.57
CA ILE A 7 -10.90 26.77 -5.84
C ILE A 7 -11.27 25.93 -4.62
N GLN A 8 -12.31 26.31 -3.89
CA GLN A 8 -12.79 25.53 -2.75
C GLN A 8 -13.24 24.11 -3.17
N ARG A 9 -14.04 23.99 -4.23
CA ARG A 9 -14.46 22.69 -4.77
C ARG A 9 -13.29 21.83 -5.24
N LEU A 10 -12.30 22.45 -5.89
CA LEU A 10 -11.09 21.74 -6.29
C LEU A 10 -10.27 21.27 -5.07
N GLY A 11 -10.21 22.08 -4.01
CA GLY A 11 -9.61 21.68 -2.74
C GLY A 11 -10.31 20.49 -2.08
N GLN A 12 -11.65 20.47 -2.10
CA GLN A 12 -12.43 19.32 -1.63
C GLN A 12 -12.12 18.06 -2.45
N LEU A 13 -11.96 18.20 -3.77
CA LEU A 13 -11.61 17.08 -4.64
C LEU A 13 -10.20 16.55 -4.37
N VAL A 14 -9.22 17.44 -4.12
CA VAL A 14 -7.86 17.03 -3.72
C VAL A 14 -7.90 16.25 -2.42
N ALA A 15 -8.56 16.77 -1.39
CA ALA A 15 -8.70 16.07 -0.10
C ALA A 15 -9.41 14.71 -0.22
N LEU A 16 -10.40 14.59 -1.12
CA LEU A 16 -11.02 13.29 -1.39
C LEU A 16 -10.04 12.30 -2.01
N ARG A 17 -9.20 12.76 -2.94
CA ARG A 17 -8.20 11.91 -3.62
C ARG A 17 -7.03 11.54 -2.73
N GLU A 18 -6.67 12.41 -1.79
CA GLU A 18 -5.70 12.10 -0.74
C GLU A 18 -6.18 10.91 0.12
N ARG A 19 -7.44 10.94 0.57
CA ARG A 19 -8.06 9.83 1.30
C ARG A 19 -8.10 8.53 0.49
N ASP A 20 -8.31 8.61 -0.82
CA ASP A 20 -8.25 7.43 -1.69
C ASP A 20 -6.85 6.80 -1.71
N VAL A 21 -5.79 7.63 -1.72
CA VAL A 21 -4.40 7.17 -1.64
C VAL A 21 -4.12 6.54 -0.29
N GLU A 22 -4.55 7.17 0.80
CA GLU A 22 -4.41 6.62 2.16
C GLU A 22 -5.11 5.27 2.31
N ARG A 23 -6.35 5.16 1.82
CA ARG A 23 -7.12 3.92 1.84
C ARG A 23 -6.41 2.79 1.08
N LEU A 24 -5.90 3.07 -0.13
CA LEU A 24 -5.13 2.09 -0.90
C LEU A 24 -3.81 1.72 -0.22
N GLY A 25 -3.18 2.68 0.49
CA GLY A 25 -2.01 2.44 1.31
C GLY A 25 -2.29 1.47 2.48
N ALA A 26 -3.42 1.65 3.17
CA ALA A 26 -3.87 0.74 4.23
C ALA A 26 -4.16 -0.67 3.69
N GLU A 27 -4.90 -0.77 2.58
CA GLU A 27 -5.18 -2.04 1.89
C GLU A 27 -3.88 -2.77 1.49
N MET A 28 -2.89 -2.03 1.00
CA MET A 28 -1.57 -2.59 0.66
C MET A 28 -0.82 -3.10 1.89
N ALA A 29 -0.93 -2.42 3.03
CA ALA A 29 -0.33 -2.86 4.29
C ALA A 29 -0.96 -4.17 4.79
N GLU A 30 -2.29 -4.30 4.73
CA GLU A 30 -3.01 -5.54 5.04
C GLU A 30 -2.57 -6.68 4.13
N LYS A 31 -2.51 -6.45 2.82
CA LYS A 31 -2.04 -7.47 1.87
C LYS A 31 -0.60 -7.91 2.15
N ARG A 32 0.32 -7.00 2.53
CA ARG A 32 1.68 -7.38 2.96
C ARG A 32 1.68 -8.24 4.23
N ALA A 33 0.84 -7.93 5.20
CA ALA A 33 0.71 -8.75 6.40
C ALA A 33 0.24 -10.17 6.05
N THR A 34 -0.73 -10.31 5.14
CA THR A 34 -1.19 -11.62 4.63
C THR A 34 -0.08 -12.36 3.87
N GLN A 35 0.69 -11.67 3.02
CA GLN A 35 1.85 -12.27 2.33
C GLN A 35 2.85 -12.86 3.34
N GLN A 36 3.18 -12.09 4.39
CA GLN A 36 4.09 -12.56 5.42
C GLN A 36 3.56 -13.80 6.16
N ARG A 37 2.24 -13.90 6.38
CA ARG A 37 1.63 -15.10 6.98
C ARG A 37 1.79 -16.32 6.08
N TYR A 38 1.58 -16.18 4.77
CA TYR A 38 1.83 -17.28 3.82
C TYR A 38 3.29 -17.73 3.84
N LEU A 39 4.25 -16.80 3.83
CA LEU A 39 5.67 -17.12 3.90
C LEU A 39 6.04 -17.85 5.20
N ASN A 40 5.52 -17.38 6.33
CA ASN A 40 5.75 -18.02 7.63
C ASN A 40 5.16 -19.44 7.66
N ASN A 41 3.96 -19.64 7.11
CA ASN A 41 3.33 -20.95 7.02
C ASN A 41 4.12 -21.90 6.13
N LEU A 42 4.60 -21.42 4.97
CA LEU A 42 5.45 -22.22 4.09
C LEU A 42 6.74 -22.65 4.76
N ALA A 43 7.44 -21.72 5.44
CA ALA A 43 8.64 -22.05 6.19
C ALA A 43 8.39 -23.15 7.24
N ARG A 44 7.26 -23.06 7.97
CA ARG A 44 6.86 -24.07 8.95
C ARG A 44 6.52 -25.42 8.31
N LEU A 45 5.83 -25.43 7.17
CA LEU A 45 5.51 -26.67 6.46
C LEU A 45 6.76 -27.34 5.89
N ASP A 46 7.73 -26.56 5.41
CA ASP A 46 9.02 -27.08 4.96
C ASP A 46 9.81 -27.70 6.13
N GLU A 47 9.81 -27.07 7.32
CA GLU A 47 10.40 -27.63 8.54
C GLU A 47 9.72 -28.94 8.97
N LEU A 48 8.38 -29.01 8.92
CA LEU A 48 7.62 -30.23 9.21
C LEU A 48 7.96 -31.36 8.22
N CYS A 49 8.11 -31.05 6.93
CA CYS A 49 8.53 -32.02 5.92
C CYS A 49 9.92 -32.60 6.20
N LEU A 50 10.85 -31.79 6.71
CA LEU A 50 12.22 -32.21 7.05
C LEU A 50 12.27 -33.03 8.35
N SER A 51 11.56 -32.59 9.38
CA SER A 51 11.58 -33.22 10.72
C SER A 51 10.84 -34.57 10.78
N SER A 52 9.86 -34.80 9.90
CA SER A 52 9.05 -36.04 9.89
C SER A 52 9.85 -37.32 9.63
N GLY A 53 11.03 -37.23 9.02
CA GLY A 53 11.94 -38.36 8.86
C GLY A 53 12.68 -38.75 10.13
N ALA A 54 12.92 -37.79 11.04
CA ALA A 54 13.72 -38.00 12.25
C ALA A 54 12.92 -38.72 13.36
N SER A 55 11.62 -38.44 13.49
CA SER A 55 10.77 -39.01 14.55
C SER A 55 10.53 -40.52 14.42
N GLY A 56 10.73 -41.10 13.24
CA GLY A 56 10.65 -42.55 13.01
C GLY A 56 11.99 -43.28 13.13
N MET A 57 13.10 -42.56 13.11
CA MET A 57 14.46 -43.09 13.12
C MET A 57 15.19 -42.68 14.40
N ALA A 58 14.57 -42.85 15.57
CA ALA A 58 15.28 -42.70 16.84
C ALA A 58 16.45 -43.70 16.86
N LEU A 59 17.64 -43.18 16.56
CA LEU A 59 18.92 -43.87 16.60
C LEU A 59 19.34 -43.94 18.07
N ASP A 60 18.97 -45.01 18.76
CA ASP A 60 19.63 -45.35 20.02
C ASP A 60 21.11 -45.68 19.72
N PRO A 61 22.08 -44.97 20.31
CA PRO A 61 23.49 -45.30 20.12
C PRO A 61 23.76 -46.72 20.66
N GLY A 62 24.06 -47.66 19.77
CA GLY A 62 24.42 -49.04 20.14
C GLY A 62 23.33 -50.09 19.92
N GLN A 63 22.14 -49.75 19.41
CA GLN A 63 21.15 -50.75 18.95
C GLN A 63 21.18 -50.93 17.42
N PRO A 64 20.96 -52.16 16.92
CA PRO A 64 20.80 -52.37 15.47
C PRO A 64 19.63 -51.51 14.97
N GLN A 65 19.81 -50.89 13.79
CA GLN A 65 18.82 -50.01 13.17
C GLN A 65 17.41 -50.61 13.28
N LYS A 66 16.57 -50.01 14.12
CA LYS A 66 15.19 -50.44 14.27
C LYS A 66 14.45 -50.08 12.99
N LEU A 67 14.37 -51.05 12.07
CA LEU A 67 13.54 -50.94 10.88
C LEU A 67 12.13 -50.54 11.33
N LEU A 68 11.65 -49.41 10.80
CA LEU A 68 10.28 -48.96 11.04
C LEU A 68 9.32 -50.08 10.64
N SER A 69 8.33 -50.37 11.49
CA SER A 69 7.22 -51.24 11.10
C SER A 69 6.61 -50.74 9.79
N PRO A 70 6.20 -51.62 8.85
CA PRO A 70 5.56 -51.21 7.60
C PRO A 70 4.40 -50.22 7.81
N ALA A 71 3.62 -50.40 8.88
CA ALA A 71 2.53 -49.49 9.23
C ALA A 71 3.01 -48.08 9.63
N LEU A 72 4.12 -47.97 10.37
CA LEU A 72 4.72 -46.68 10.73
C LEU A 72 5.32 -45.98 9.51
N SER A 73 5.95 -46.75 8.62
CA SER A 73 6.49 -46.22 7.36
C SER A 73 5.39 -45.64 6.46
N LEU A 74 4.25 -46.32 6.35
CA LEU A 74 3.08 -45.83 5.62
C LEU A 74 2.50 -44.56 6.23
N ASN A 75 2.41 -44.48 7.56
CA ASN A 75 1.93 -43.28 8.26
C ASN A 75 2.86 -42.07 8.06
N VAL A 76 4.17 -42.25 8.18
CA VAL A 76 5.15 -41.18 7.95
C VAL A 76 5.11 -40.70 6.50
N GLY A 77 5.01 -41.64 5.55
CA GLY A 77 4.84 -41.32 4.13
C GLY A 77 3.56 -40.54 3.84
N GLY A 78 2.43 -41.00 4.39
CA GLY A 78 1.12 -40.34 4.24
C GLY A 78 1.10 -38.94 4.86
N TYR A 79 1.66 -38.78 6.06
CA TYR A 79 1.82 -37.47 6.69
C TYR A 79 2.68 -36.53 5.84
N LYS A 80 3.85 -36.98 5.40
CA LYS A 80 4.77 -36.18 4.57
C LYS A 80 4.09 -35.74 3.27
N GLN A 81 3.38 -36.65 2.60
CA GLN A 81 2.63 -36.33 1.38
C GLN A 81 1.55 -35.28 1.65
N ALA A 82 0.82 -35.40 2.77
CA ALA A 82 -0.19 -34.41 3.14
C ALA A 82 0.42 -33.02 3.39
N VAL A 83 1.54 -32.94 4.09
CA VAL A 83 2.27 -31.67 4.32
C VAL A 83 2.78 -31.08 3.01
N MET A 84 3.33 -31.90 2.10
CA MET A 84 3.75 -31.45 0.77
C MET A 84 2.58 -30.89 -0.04
N ASN A 85 1.43 -31.55 -0.01
CA ASN A 85 0.22 -31.07 -0.70
C ASN A 85 -0.27 -29.74 -0.11
N MET A 86 -0.25 -29.58 1.21
CA MET A 86 -0.58 -28.30 1.87
C MET A 86 0.40 -27.20 1.47
N ALA A 87 1.71 -27.48 1.44
CA ALA A 87 2.71 -26.51 1.00
C ALA A 87 2.51 -26.11 -0.47
N ALA A 88 2.17 -27.06 -1.35
CA ALA A 88 1.85 -26.77 -2.74
C ALA A 88 0.63 -25.85 -2.87
N ALA A 89 -0.44 -26.11 -2.12
CA ALA A 89 -1.63 -25.25 -2.09
C ALA A 89 -1.28 -23.82 -1.61
N HIS A 90 -0.52 -23.68 -0.51
CA HIS A 90 -0.09 -22.38 -0.01
C HIS A 90 0.77 -21.60 -1.00
N ARG A 91 1.60 -22.26 -1.83
CA ARG A 91 2.38 -21.60 -2.89
C ARG A 91 1.47 -21.05 -3.99
N VAL A 92 0.43 -21.81 -4.38
CA VAL A 92 -0.57 -21.34 -5.36
C VAL A 92 -1.31 -20.12 -4.81
N ASP A 93 -1.81 -20.20 -3.57
CA ASP A 93 -2.51 -19.10 -2.92
C ASP A 93 -1.63 -17.84 -2.79
N LEU A 94 -0.36 -18.02 -2.40
CA LEU A 94 0.61 -16.93 -2.33
C LEU A 94 0.80 -16.27 -3.70
N SER A 95 0.95 -17.07 -4.78
CA SER A 95 1.12 -16.52 -6.13
C SER A 95 -0.09 -15.72 -6.61
N LEU A 96 -1.30 -16.18 -6.29
CA LEU A 96 -2.54 -15.46 -6.57
C LEU A 96 -2.61 -14.15 -5.77
N HIS A 97 -2.30 -14.22 -4.48
CA HIS A 97 -2.28 -13.05 -3.61
C HIS A 97 -1.26 -11.99 -4.05
N GLU A 98 -0.08 -12.42 -4.50
CA GLU A 98 0.95 -11.53 -5.06
C GLU A 98 0.49 -10.86 -6.37
N ALA A 99 -0.25 -11.58 -7.22
CA ALA A 99 -0.85 -10.99 -8.42
C ALA A 99 -1.88 -9.91 -8.05
N GLU A 100 -2.69 -10.12 -7.02
CA GLU A 100 -3.61 -9.10 -6.51
C GLU A 100 -2.86 -7.91 -5.91
N MET A 101 -1.77 -8.15 -5.18
CA MET A 101 -0.92 -7.10 -4.63
C MET A 101 -0.37 -6.18 -5.72
N LEU A 102 0.08 -6.75 -6.84
CA LEU A 102 0.54 -5.97 -8.00
C LEU A 102 -0.59 -5.10 -8.58
N ASN A 103 -1.83 -5.59 -8.58
CA ASN A 103 -2.98 -4.79 -9.00
C ASN A 103 -3.23 -3.62 -8.04
N THR A 104 -3.27 -3.86 -6.72
CA THR A 104 -3.43 -2.80 -5.71
C THR A 104 -2.28 -1.78 -5.80
N GLN A 105 -1.05 -2.21 -6.04
CA GLN A 105 0.10 -1.33 -6.24
C GLN A 105 -0.08 -0.42 -7.47
N ARG A 106 -0.58 -0.96 -8.59
CA ARG A 106 -0.88 -0.17 -9.80
C ARG A 106 -1.98 0.86 -9.53
N LEU A 107 -3.04 0.47 -8.83
CA LEU A 107 -4.14 1.36 -8.43
C LEU A 107 -3.65 2.49 -7.52
N MET A 108 -2.84 2.16 -6.51
CA MET A 108 -2.22 3.13 -5.61
C MET A 108 -1.36 4.14 -6.39
N THR A 109 -0.51 3.66 -7.31
CA THR A 109 0.33 4.52 -8.16
C THR A 109 -0.51 5.45 -9.02
N ALA A 110 -1.58 4.94 -9.63
CA ALA A 110 -2.49 5.74 -10.45
C ALA A 110 -3.25 6.78 -9.60
N ALA A 111 -3.70 6.42 -8.40
CA ALA A 111 -4.36 7.33 -7.47
C ALA A 111 -3.41 8.46 -7.03
N ALA A 112 -2.16 8.13 -6.68
CA ALA A 112 -1.15 9.10 -6.29
C ALA A 112 -0.86 10.12 -7.41
N ARG A 113 -0.67 9.65 -8.66
CA ARG A 113 -0.48 10.53 -9.82
C ARG A 113 -1.65 11.47 -10.07
N ARG A 114 -2.89 10.97 -9.91
CA ARG A 114 -4.10 11.80 -10.07
C ARG A 114 -4.22 12.84 -8.97
N HIS A 115 -3.93 12.45 -7.72
CA HIS A 115 -3.89 13.37 -6.59
C HIS A 115 -2.88 14.50 -6.84
N GLU A 116 -1.65 14.15 -7.19
CA GLU A 116 -0.58 15.11 -7.45
C GLU A 116 -0.96 16.09 -8.58
N ALA A 117 -1.51 15.60 -9.70
CA ALA A 117 -1.95 16.45 -10.79
C ALA A 117 -3.04 17.46 -10.36
N LEU A 118 -3.98 17.04 -9.50
CA LEU A 118 -5.03 17.91 -8.98
C LEU A 118 -4.47 18.92 -7.98
N ASP A 119 -3.53 18.52 -7.13
CA ASP A 119 -2.89 19.42 -6.16
C ASP A 119 -2.06 20.51 -6.86
N GLN A 120 -1.30 20.13 -7.89
CA GLN A 120 -0.59 21.09 -8.74
C GLN A 120 -1.57 22.07 -9.41
N ALA A 121 -2.71 21.59 -9.92
CA ALA A 121 -3.73 22.45 -10.52
C ALA A 121 -4.36 23.40 -9.49
N LEU A 122 -4.59 22.93 -8.26
CA LEU A 122 -5.10 23.75 -7.16
C LEU A 122 -4.11 24.85 -6.79
N THR A 123 -2.84 24.49 -6.63
CA THR A 123 -1.75 25.41 -6.30
C THR A 123 -1.61 26.50 -7.35
N ARG A 124 -1.60 26.14 -8.65
CA ARG A 124 -1.58 27.12 -9.75
C ARG A 124 -2.76 28.08 -9.70
N ARG A 125 -3.99 27.57 -9.47
CA ARG A 125 -5.19 28.42 -9.39
C ARG A 125 -5.19 29.35 -8.18
N ARG A 126 -4.71 28.89 -7.03
CA ARG A 126 -4.51 29.72 -5.83
C ARG A 126 -3.52 30.85 -6.12
N ALA A 127 -2.38 30.54 -6.73
CA ALA A 127 -1.37 31.54 -7.10
C ALA A 127 -1.92 32.62 -8.04
N ILE A 128 -2.68 32.22 -9.08
CA ILE A 128 -3.33 33.17 -10.00
C ILE A 128 -4.29 34.10 -9.27
N LEU A 129 -5.16 33.54 -8.40
CA LEU A 129 -6.11 34.35 -7.65
C LEU A 129 -5.40 35.33 -6.71
N GLN A 130 -4.33 34.91 -6.05
CA GLN A 130 -3.55 35.79 -5.17
C GLN A 130 -2.87 36.92 -5.95
N ARG A 131 -2.29 36.64 -7.13
CA ARG A 131 -1.73 37.69 -8.00
C ARG A 131 -2.79 38.71 -8.41
N HIS A 132 -3.98 38.27 -8.82
CA HIS A 132 -5.05 39.21 -9.17
C HIS A 132 -5.52 40.06 -7.98
N ARG A 133 -5.52 39.51 -6.76
CA ARG A 133 -5.83 40.28 -5.54
C ARG A 133 -4.75 41.30 -5.26
N ALA A 134 -3.48 40.91 -5.33
CA ALA A 134 -2.35 41.81 -5.10
C ALA A 134 -2.33 42.99 -6.09
N VAL A 135 -2.53 42.73 -7.38
CA VAL A 135 -2.58 43.80 -8.41
C VAL A 135 -3.73 44.77 -8.17
N ARG A 136 -4.91 44.27 -7.77
CA ARG A 136 -6.06 45.14 -7.47
C ARG A 136 -5.84 45.98 -6.22
N GLU A 137 -5.22 45.39 -5.20
CA GLU A 137 -4.92 46.09 -3.96
C GLU A 137 -3.87 47.18 -4.18
N GLN A 138 -2.78 46.86 -4.91
CA GLN A 138 -1.77 47.83 -5.29
C GLN A 138 -2.38 49.00 -6.05
N LYS A 139 -3.22 48.74 -7.07
CA LYS A 139 -3.90 49.79 -7.81
C LYS A 139 -4.75 50.70 -6.91
N ARG A 140 -5.47 50.13 -5.94
CA ARG A 140 -6.26 50.92 -4.97
C ARG A 140 -5.37 51.78 -4.09
N GLN A 141 -4.22 51.26 -3.65
CA GLN A 141 -3.26 52.01 -2.85
C GLN A 141 -2.64 53.16 -3.66
N ASP A 142 -2.29 52.91 -4.93
CA ASP A 142 -1.77 53.92 -5.85
C ASP A 142 -2.80 55.03 -6.11
N ASP A 143 -4.07 54.66 -6.35
CA ASP A 143 -5.17 55.61 -6.55
C ASP A 143 -5.40 56.48 -5.30
N LEU A 144 -5.31 55.90 -4.10
CA LEU A 144 -5.41 56.64 -2.83
C LEU A 144 -4.22 57.58 -2.63
N ALA A 145 -3.00 57.12 -2.90
CA ALA A 145 -1.79 57.92 -2.78
C ALA A 145 -1.83 59.13 -3.73
N ALA A 146 -2.27 58.92 -4.97
CA ALA A 146 -2.45 60.00 -5.95
C ALA A 146 -3.49 61.04 -5.48
N GLN A 147 -4.62 60.61 -4.90
CA GLN A 147 -5.62 61.52 -4.35
C GLN A 147 -5.09 62.34 -3.16
N VAL A 148 -4.35 61.71 -2.25
CA VAL A 148 -3.72 62.40 -1.11
C VAL A 148 -2.70 63.42 -1.59
N TRP A 149 -1.87 63.05 -2.58
CA TRP A 149 -0.89 63.95 -3.18
C TRP A 149 -1.56 65.17 -3.83
N LEU A 150 -2.60 64.96 -4.65
CA LEU A 150 -3.38 66.03 -5.28
C LEU A 150 -4.04 66.98 -4.26
N ARG A 151 -4.45 66.48 -3.10
CA ARG A 151 -5.04 67.31 -2.03
C ARG A 151 -4.00 68.13 -1.27
N ARG A 152 -2.73 67.71 -1.23
CA ARG A 152 -1.63 68.44 -0.57
C ARG A 152 -0.99 69.51 -1.45
N HIS A 153 -1.24 69.50 -2.75
CA HIS A 153 -0.67 70.45 -3.72
C HIS A 153 -1.72 71.36 -4.37
N LYS A 154 -2.90 71.44 -3.74
CA LYS A 154 -3.86 72.54 -3.91
C LYS A 154 -3.77 73.44 -2.68
#